data_AF-A0A945QY33-F1
#
_entry.id   AF-A0A945QY33-F1
#
_cell.length_a   1.000
_cell.length_b   1.000
_cell.length_c   1.000
_cell.angle_alpha   90.00
_cell.angle_beta   90.00
_cell.angle_gamma   90.00
#
_symmetry.space_group_name_H-M   'P 1'
#
loop_
_entity.id
_entity.type
_entity.pdbx_description
1 polymer ?
#
loop_
_entity_poly.entity_id
_entity_poly.type
_entity_poly.pdbx_seq_one_letter_code
_entity_poly.pdbx_strand_id
1 'polypeptide(L)'
;MGWLNRITGQSFASAFFGRSNRMDYVKAGTTFRRVHDDDLVETAEVESVAEDPYGIPHVKFKVFFSRTNRFNYEEGTRMLALRTFADRYKEQVTT
;
A
#
# COMPACT_ATOMS: atom_id res chain seq x y z
N MET A 1 -15.11 -30.34 -2.57
CA MET A 1 -14.52 -29.63 -1.41
C MET A 1 -13.02 -29.60 -1.60
N GLY A 2 -12.41 -28.43 -1.80
CA GLY A 2 -10.97 -28.30 -2.04
C GLY A 2 -10.59 -27.00 -2.74
N TRP A 3 -10.73 -25.87 -2.04
CA TRP A 3 -10.28 -24.56 -2.52
C TRP A 3 -8.79 -24.43 -2.18
N LEU A 4 -7.92 -24.44 -3.20
CA LEU A 4 -6.48 -24.28 -3.03
C LEU A 4 -6.08 -22.82 -3.26
N ASN A 5 -5.54 -22.24 -2.18
CA ASN A 5 -4.79 -21.01 -2.09
C ASN A 5 -3.85 -20.77 -3.28
N ARG A 6 -3.85 -19.53 -3.79
CA ARG A 6 -2.69 -18.91 -4.45
C ARG A 6 -2.34 -17.63 -3.71
N ILE A 7 -1.51 -17.78 -2.68
CA ILE A 7 -0.73 -16.67 -2.13
C ILE A 7 0.57 -16.68 -2.93
N THR A 8 0.61 -15.90 -4.01
CA THR A 8 1.82 -15.73 -4.80
C THR A 8 2.77 -14.86 -3.98
N GLY A 9 3.65 -15.51 -3.22
CA GLY A 9 4.82 -14.88 -2.63
C GLY A 9 5.78 -14.45 -3.72
N GLN A 10 5.69 -13.19 -4.16
CA GLN A 10 6.73 -12.58 -4.97
C GLN A 10 7.83 -12.04 -4.05
N SER A 11 8.95 -12.76 -4.06
CA SER A 11 10.26 -12.27 -3.68
C SER A 11 10.60 -11.02 -4.49
N PHE A 12 10.93 -9.92 -3.81
CA PHE A 12 11.51 -8.72 -4.43
C PHE A 12 12.88 -8.43 -3.82
N ALA A 13 13.83 -9.30 -4.11
CA ALA A 13 15.23 -8.88 -4.11
C ALA A 13 15.47 -7.91 -5.29
N SER A 14 16.31 -6.91 -5.08
CA SER A 14 16.81 -5.90 -6.05
C SER A 14 15.91 -4.67 -6.36
N ALA A 15 15.88 -3.71 -5.43
CA ALA A 15 15.72 -2.28 -5.74
C ALA A 15 16.30 -1.44 -4.57
N PHE A 16 17.62 -1.18 -4.62
CA PHE A 16 18.40 -0.63 -3.51
C PHE A 16 19.07 0.73 -3.79
N PHE A 17 18.60 1.56 -4.74
CA PHE A 17 19.26 2.85 -5.03
C PHE A 17 18.32 4.06 -5.24
N GLY A 18 17.11 4.06 -4.67
CA GLY A 18 16.22 5.24 -4.70
C GLY A 18 15.19 5.31 -3.58
N ARG A 19 15.44 4.59 -2.46
CA ARG A 19 14.43 4.25 -1.45
C ARG A 19 14.35 5.22 -0.28
N SER A 20 15.42 5.99 0.00
CA SER A 20 15.47 6.87 1.18
C SER A 20 14.49 8.04 1.07
N ASN A 21 14.45 8.72 -0.07
CA ASN A 21 13.61 9.92 -0.23
C ASN A 21 12.09 9.59 -0.24
N ARG A 22 11.69 8.35 -0.54
CA ARG A 22 10.27 7.98 -0.67
C ARG A 22 9.52 7.89 0.65
N MET A 23 10.21 7.57 1.74
CA MET A 23 9.59 7.46 3.06
C MET A 23 9.17 8.83 3.61
N ASP A 24 9.93 9.89 3.29
CA ASP A 24 9.64 11.26 3.75
C ASP A 24 8.32 11.84 3.21
N TYR A 25 7.81 11.31 2.10
CA TYR A 25 6.54 11.74 1.50
C TYR A 25 5.32 11.04 2.08
N VAL A 26 5.50 9.96 2.85
CA VAL A 26 4.37 9.23 3.46
C VAL A 26 4.00 9.91 4.77
N LYS A 27 2.97 10.76 4.72
CA LYS A 27 2.46 11.51 5.87
C LYS A 27 0.96 11.29 6.04
N ALA A 28 0.44 11.51 7.25
CA ALA A 28 -1.01 11.53 7.46
C ALA A 28 -1.69 12.51 6.50
N GLY A 29 -2.78 12.08 5.88
CA GLY A 29 -3.52 12.83 4.86
C GLY A 29 -2.98 12.70 3.43
N THR A 30 -1.91 11.92 3.21
CA THR A 30 -1.43 11.65 1.85
C THR A 30 -2.17 10.45 1.24
N THR A 31 -2.53 10.58 -0.03
CA THR A 31 -3.22 9.53 -0.77
C THR A 31 -2.29 8.98 -1.85
N PHE A 32 -2.28 7.67 -1.98
CA PHE A 32 -1.50 6.95 -2.97
C PHE A 32 -2.40 6.08 -3.83
N ARG A 33 -1.94 5.82 -5.05
CA ARG A 33 -2.61 4.93 -5.98
C ARG A 33 -1.66 3.82 -6.39
N ARG A 34 -2.24 2.66 -6.69
CA ARG A 34 -1.55 1.56 -7.36
C ARG A 34 -2.51 0.92 -8.34
N VAL A 35 -2.15 0.93 -9.61
CA VAL A 35 -2.88 0.21 -10.65
C VAL A 35 -2.23 -1.16 -10.83
N HIS A 36 -3.02 -2.23 -10.78
CA HIS A 36 -2.60 -3.59 -11.12
C HIS A 36 -2.91 -3.90 -12.58
N ASP A 37 -2.25 -4.94 -13.10
CA ASP A 37 -2.42 -5.41 -14.48
C ASP A 37 -3.86 -5.87 -14.80
N ASP A 38 -4.66 -6.20 -13.77
CA ASP A 38 -6.06 -6.62 -13.89
C ASP A 38 -7.09 -5.47 -13.95
N ASP A 39 -6.64 -4.24 -14.23
CA ASP A 39 -7.41 -2.98 -14.14
C ASP A 39 -7.98 -2.70 -12.73
N LEU A 40 -7.36 -3.29 -11.70
CA LEU A 40 -7.69 -3.03 -10.31
C LEU A 40 -6.87 -1.84 -9.82
N VAL A 41 -7.57 -0.78 -9.42
CA VAL A 41 -6.99 0.42 -8.83
C VAL A 41 -7.14 0.33 -7.31
N GLU A 42 -6.01 0.24 -6.62
CA GLU A 42 -5.95 0.44 -5.17
C GLU A 42 -5.67 1.91 -4.88
N THR A 43 -6.50 2.52 -4.05
CA THR A 43 -6.29 3.85 -3.51
C THR A 43 -6.07 3.72 -2.01
N ALA A 44 -4.90 4.10 -1.53
CA ALA A 44 -4.51 4.05 -0.13
C ALA A 44 -4.41 5.46 0.45
N GLU A 45 -5.25 5.77 1.43
CA GLU A 45 -5.24 7.03 2.16
C GLU A 45 -4.58 6.84 3.52
N VAL A 46 -3.48 7.54 3.77
CA VAL A 46 -2.72 7.43 5.02
C VAL A 46 -3.45 8.19 6.13
N GLU A 47 -3.91 7.47 7.15
CA GLU A 47 -4.54 8.06 8.33
C GLU A 47 -3.50 8.52 9.36
N SER A 48 -2.50 7.68 9.65
CA SER A 48 -1.46 7.99 10.62
C SER A 48 -0.18 7.19 10.39
N VAL A 49 0.92 7.71 10.91
CA VAL A 49 2.22 7.01 10.96
C VAL A 49 2.68 7.01 12.41
N ALA A 50 3.01 5.83 12.94
CA ALA A 50 3.45 5.64 14.32
C ALA A 50 4.51 4.55 14.40
N GLU A 51 5.46 4.67 15.33
CA GLU A 51 6.46 3.65 15.58
C GLU A 51 5.95 2.63 16.58
N ASP A 52 6.33 1.36 16.38
CA ASP A 52 6.07 0.30 17.34
C ASP A 52 7.10 0.33 18.49
N PRO A 53 6.92 -0.49 19.55
CA PRO A 53 7.88 -0.56 20.66
C PRO A 53 9.30 -1.03 20.28
N TYR A 54 9.48 -1.56 19.07
CA TYR A 54 10.76 -2.00 18.52
C TYR A 54 11.40 -0.95 17.59
N GLY A 55 10.79 0.24 17.47
CA GLY A 55 11.27 1.34 16.64
C GLY A 55 10.98 1.16 15.14
N ILE A 56 10.06 0.26 14.77
CA ILE A 56 9.67 0.06 13.38
C ILE A 56 8.50 1.00 13.06
N PRO A 57 8.66 1.92 12.08
CA PRO A 57 7.58 2.81 11.69
C PRO A 57 6.50 2.04 10.95
N HIS A 58 5.25 2.22 11.39
CA HIS A 58 4.05 1.64 10.81
C HIS A 58 3.12 2.75 10.32
N VAL A 59 2.42 2.47 9.23
CA VAL A 59 1.46 3.35 8.58
C VAL A 59 0.10 2.71 8.69
N LYS A 60 -0.84 3.43 9.28
CA LYS A 60 -2.26 3.11 9.27
C LYS A 60 -2.91 3.84 8.11
N PHE A 61 -3.63 3.12 7.26
CA PHE A 61 -4.22 3.67 6.05
C PHE A 61 -5.54 2.99 5.73
N LYS A 62 -6.45 3.72 5.09
CA LYS A 62 -7.66 3.18 4.47
C LYS A 62 -7.36 2.78 3.04
N VAL A 63 -7.91 1.66 2.59
CA VAL A 63 -7.74 1.21 1.21
C VAL A 63 -9.09 1.01 0.52
N PHE A 64 -9.17 1.61 -0.67
CA PHE A 64 -10.31 1.52 -1.57
C PHE A 64 -9.87 0.80 -2.82
N PHE A 65 -10.69 -0.13 -3.29
CA PHE A 65 -10.45 -0.85 -4.52
C PHE A 65 -11.52 -0.46 -5.52
N SER A 66 -11.06 -0.01 -6.69
CA SER A 66 -11.92 0.31 -7.82
C SER A 66 -11.51 -0.55 -9.01
N ARG A 67 -12.48 -1.07 -9.76
CA ARG A 67 -12.23 -1.78 -11.00
C ARG A 67 -13.17 -1.26 -12.06
N THR A 68 -12.64 -0.89 -13.22
CA THR A 68 -13.40 -0.25 -14.32
C THR A 68 -14.71 -0.96 -14.69
N ASN A 69 -14.79 -2.28 -14.49
CA ASN A 69 -15.94 -3.10 -14.88
C ASN A 69 -16.60 -3.85 -13.71
N ARG A 70 -16.34 -3.47 -12.45
CA ARG A 70 -16.96 -4.09 -11.26
C ARG A 70 -17.24 -3.05 -10.17
N PHE A 71 -17.94 -3.48 -9.12
CA PHE A 71 -18.21 -2.67 -7.94
C PHE A 71 -16.91 -2.24 -7.25
N ASN A 72 -16.90 -0.97 -6.82
CA ASN A 72 -15.90 -0.46 -5.91
C ASN A 72 -16.16 -1.06 -4.53
N TYR A 73 -15.13 -1.52 -3.85
CA TYR A 73 -15.24 -1.99 -2.48
C TYR A 73 -14.21 -1.30 -1.59
N GLU A 74 -14.68 -0.86 -0.44
CA GLU A 74 -13.83 -0.38 0.65
C GLU A 74 -13.45 -1.61 1.49
N GLU A 75 -12.16 -1.94 1.52
CA GLU A 75 -11.69 -3.05 2.36
C GLU A 75 -11.44 -2.60 3.80
N GLY A 76 -11.42 -1.28 4.04
CA GLY A 76 -11.32 -0.65 5.35
C GLY A 76 -9.89 -0.28 5.74
N THR A 77 -9.66 -0.16 7.05
CA THR A 77 -8.39 0.29 7.61
C THR A 77 -7.38 -0.85 7.76
N ARG A 78 -6.16 -0.65 7.24
CA ARG A 78 -5.03 -1.56 7.33
C ARG A 78 -3.83 -0.89 7.99
N MET A 79 -2.90 -1.71 8.45
CA MET A 79 -1.61 -1.26 8.98
C MET A 79 -0.49 -2.03 8.30
N LEU A 80 0.54 -1.33 7.85
CA LEU A 80 1.77 -1.91 7.28
C LEU A 80 2.99 -1.17 7.79
N ALA A 81 4.15 -1.82 7.79
CA ALA A 81 5.41 -1.12 7.99
C ALA A 81 5.57 -0.03 6.91
N LEU A 82 6.05 1.16 7.29
CA LEU A 82 6.28 2.31 6.41
C LEU A 82 7.09 1.94 5.17
N ARG A 83 8.12 1.09 5.36
CA ARG A 83 8.93 0.59 4.27
C ARG A 83 8.12 -0.23 3.27
N THR A 84 7.36 -1.20 3.76
CA THR A 84 6.49 -2.04 2.92
C THR A 84 5.42 -1.20 2.21
N PHE A 85 4.89 -0.18 2.89
CA PHE A 85 3.94 0.76 2.31
C PHE A 85 4.57 1.56 1.16
N ALA A 86 5.72 2.20 1.38
CA ALA A 86 6.44 2.98 0.38
C ALA A 86 6.91 2.13 -0.83
N ASP A 87 7.15 0.84 -0.62
CA ASP A 87 7.48 -0.09 -1.69
C ASP A 87 6.28 -0.46 -2.57
N ARG A 88 5.11 -0.61 -1.94
CA ARG A 88 3.87 -1.01 -2.61
C ARG A 88 3.23 0.17 -3.34
N TYR A 89 3.20 1.33 -2.72
CA TYR A 89 2.52 2.52 -3.22
C TYR A 89 3.54 3.55 -3.71
N LYS A 90 3.85 3.47 -5.01
CA LYS A 90 4.89 4.29 -5.64
C LYS A 90 4.36 5.57 -6.28
N GLU A 91 3.06 5.61 -6.55
CA GLU A 91 2.36 6.72 -7.19
C GLU A 91 1.56 7.46 -6.11
N GLN A 92 1.97 8.70 -5.83
CA GLN A 92 1.22 9.59 -4.96
C GLN A 92 0.16 10.30 -5.79
N VAL A 93 -1.08 10.34 -5.29
CA VAL A 93 -2.14 11.14 -5.89
C VAL A 93 -2.14 12.48 -5.17
N THR A 94 -1.59 13.49 -5.82
CA THR A 94 -1.75 14.87 -5.37
C THR A 94 -3.12 15.33 -5.87
N THR A 95 -4.08 15.44 -4.96
CA THR A 95 -5.36 16.10 -5.21
C THR A 95 -5.16 17.60 -5.35
#